data_AF-A0A8S9FVJ9-F1
#
_entry.id   AF-A0A8S9FVJ9-F1
#
_cell.length_a   1.000
_cell.length_b   1.000
_cell.length_c   1.000
_cell.angle_alpha   90.00
_cell.angle_beta   90.00
_cell.angle_gamma   90.00
#
_symmetry.space_group_name_H-M   'P 1'
#
loop_
_entity.id
_entity.type
_entity.pdbx_description
1 polymer ?
#
loop_
_entity_poly.entity_id
_entity_poly.type
_entity_poly.pdbx_seq_one_letter_code
_entity_poly.pdbx_strand_id
1 'polypeptide(L)'
;MELLHSAAIPSKQKLLIVVTISISLFTIIPLLYPFVEDPNFFFKQQHPSQTSIVKLQDSVAATHKSWDIFSGEWVPNPEAPYYTNTTCWAIHEHQNCMRFGRPDTDFIKWKWKPHGCEDDLPVFDPLRFLETVRGKTMAFVGDSVSRNHMQSLICLLSQVTQSHNLF
;
A
#
# COMPACT_ATOMS: atom_id res chain seq x y z
N MET A 1 0.98 -1.78 -70.69
CA MET A 1 0.79 -0.70 -69.70
C MET A 1 -0.70 -0.60 -69.43
N GLU A 2 -1.24 -1.59 -68.70
CA GLU A 2 -2.64 -1.55 -68.28
C GLU A 2 -2.68 -1.15 -66.81
N LEU A 3 -3.46 -0.11 -66.58
CA LEU A 3 -3.58 0.63 -65.33
C LEU A 3 -4.26 -0.25 -64.27
N LEU A 4 -3.61 -0.30 -63.10
CA LEU A 4 -4.16 -0.79 -61.85
C LEU A 4 -5.56 -0.20 -61.62
N HIS A 5 -6.58 -1.02 -61.82
CA HIS A 5 -7.94 -0.71 -61.39
C HIS A 5 -7.96 -0.66 -59.86
N SER A 6 -7.91 0.56 -59.32
CA SER A 6 -8.17 0.83 -57.91
C SER A 6 -9.64 0.55 -57.63
N ALA A 7 -9.96 -0.68 -57.22
CA ALA A 7 -11.30 -1.06 -56.79
C ALA A 7 -11.69 -0.22 -55.54
N ALA A 8 -12.64 0.69 -55.70
CA ALA A 8 -13.15 1.51 -54.61
C ALA A 8 -13.92 0.61 -53.61
N ILE A 9 -13.34 0.37 -52.44
CA ILE A 9 -13.95 -0.45 -51.39
C ILE A 9 -15.26 0.25 -50.93
N PRO A 10 -16.42 -0.43 -50.93
CA PRO A 10 -17.70 0.16 -50.56
C PRO A 10 -17.73 0.60 -49.09
N SER A 11 -18.47 1.67 -48.81
CA SER A 11 -18.51 2.38 -47.51
C SER A 11 -18.76 1.46 -46.30
N LYS A 12 -19.66 0.48 -46.42
CA LYS A 12 -19.95 -0.48 -45.34
C LYS A 12 -18.78 -1.43 -45.04
N GLN A 13 -17.99 -1.81 -46.05
CA GLN A 13 -16.80 -2.64 -45.87
C GLN A 13 -15.64 -1.83 -45.26
N LYS A 14 -15.50 -0.54 -45.63
CA LYS A 14 -14.54 0.37 -44.99
C LYS A 14 -14.81 0.53 -43.50
N LEU A 15 -16.08 0.71 -43.12
CA LEU A 15 -16.48 0.84 -41.72
C LEU A 15 -16.18 -0.44 -40.92
N LEU A 16 -16.45 -1.61 -41.50
CA LEU A 16 -16.16 -2.89 -40.85
C LEU A 16 -14.65 -3.07 -40.60
N ILE A 17 -13.80 -2.69 -41.55
CA ILE A 17 -12.33 -2.76 -41.42
C ILE A 17 -11.82 -1.80 -40.33
N VAL A 18 -12.35 -0.58 -40.25
CA VAL A 18 -11.95 0.40 -39.22
C VAL A 18 -12.34 -0.09 -37.82
N VAL A 19 -13.54 -0.68 -37.68
CA VAL A 19 -14.01 -1.21 -36.40
C VAL A 19 -13.17 -2.40 -35.96
N THR A 20 -12.84 -3.33 -36.86
CA THR A 20 -12.01 -4.50 -36.50
C THR A 20 -10.58 -4.12 -36.14
N ILE A 21 -9.98 -3.16 -36.85
CA ILE A 21 -8.64 -2.63 -36.51
C ILE A 21 -8.67 -1.90 -35.17
N SER A 22 -9.73 -1.13 -34.89
CA SER A 22 -9.85 -0.42 -33.61
C SER A 22 -9.98 -1.42 -32.46
N ILE A 23 -10.84 -2.43 -32.59
CA ILE A 23 -11.02 -3.47 -31.56
C ILE A 23 -9.73 -4.27 -31.35
N SER A 24 -9.00 -4.61 -32.42
CA SER A 24 -7.71 -5.31 -32.28
C SER A 24 -6.66 -4.44 -31.59
N LEU A 25 -6.56 -3.15 -31.91
CA LEU A 25 -5.69 -2.22 -31.19
C LEU A 25 -6.08 -2.11 -29.71
N PHE A 26 -7.36 -1.94 -29.39
CA PHE A 26 -7.80 -1.80 -28.00
C PHE A 26 -7.70 -3.09 -27.17
N THR A 27 -7.62 -4.27 -27.80
CA THR A 27 -7.45 -5.55 -27.09
C THR A 27 -5.99 -6.01 -27.04
N ILE A 28 -5.22 -5.81 -28.12
CA ILE A 28 -3.83 -6.24 -28.22
C ILE A 28 -2.90 -5.26 -27.49
N ILE A 29 -3.16 -3.95 -27.52
CA ILE A 29 -2.30 -2.95 -26.86
C ILE A 29 -2.24 -3.17 -25.33
N PRO A 30 -3.35 -3.37 -24.59
CA PRO A 30 -3.29 -3.68 -23.15
C PRO A 30 -2.59 -5.00 -22.82
N LEU A 31 -2.61 -5.97 -23.74
CA LEU A 31 -1.93 -7.25 -23.58
C LEU A 31 -0.41 -7.15 -23.85
N LEU A 32 0.00 -6.24 -24.73
CA LEU A 32 1.41 -5.99 -25.05
C LEU A 32 2.08 -4.97 -24.12
N TYR A 33 1.30 -4.06 -23.52
CA TYR A 33 1.82 -3.03 -22.60
C TYR A 33 2.67 -3.60 -21.45
N PRO A 34 2.22 -4.62 -20.69
CA PRO A 34 3.03 -5.17 -19.60
C PRO A 34 4.31 -5.88 -20.08
N PHE A 35 4.41 -6.25 -21.37
CA PHE A 35 5.59 -6.89 -21.94
C PHE A 35 6.66 -5.88 -22.39
N VAL A 36 6.25 -4.68 -22.79
CA VAL A 36 7.17 -3.62 -23.23
C VAL A 36 7.84 -2.92 -22.03
N GLU A 37 7.14 -2.82 -20.90
CA GLU A 37 7.64 -2.13 -19.71
C GLU A 37 8.53 -3.02 -18.81
N ASP A 38 8.34 -4.35 -18.81
CA ASP A 38 9.20 -5.27 -18.06
C ASP A 38 9.26 -6.68 -18.71
N PRO A 39 10.36 -7.07 -19.38
CA PRO A 39 10.51 -8.42 -19.96
C PRO A 39 10.50 -9.55 -18.92
N ASN A 40 10.59 -9.22 -17.62
CA ASN A 40 10.53 -10.17 -16.50
C ASN A 40 9.17 -10.22 -15.80
N PHE A 41 8.11 -9.62 -16.36
CA PHE A 41 6.76 -9.64 -15.77
C PHE A 41 6.28 -11.06 -15.41
N PHE A 42 6.53 -12.04 -16.28
CA PHE A 42 6.23 -13.46 -16.03
C PHE A 42 7.08 -14.06 -14.89
N PHE A 43 8.36 -13.68 -14.79
CA PHE A 43 9.22 -14.14 -13.70
C PHE A 43 8.80 -13.55 -12.34
N LYS A 44 8.20 -12.35 -12.35
CA LYS A 44 7.65 -11.71 -11.15
C LYS A 44 6.33 -12.35 -10.69
N GLN A 45 5.52 -12.86 -11.62
CA GLN A 45 4.31 -13.65 -11.30
C GLN A 45 4.63 -15.06 -10.81
N GLN A 46 5.76 -15.65 -11.23
CA GLN A 46 6.15 -17.02 -10.87
C GLN A 46 6.88 -17.12 -9.51
N HIS A 47 6.85 -16.07 -8.67
CA HIS A 47 7.32 -16.15 -7.30
C HIS A 47 6.33 -15.52 -6.28
N PRO A 48 5.15 -16.12 -6.05
CA PRO A 48 4.92 -16.56 -4.70
C PRO A 48 5.94 -17.67 -4.47
N SER A 49 7.11 -17.35 -3.91
CA SER A 49 7.72 -18.36 -3.04
C SER A 49 6.56 -18.80 -2.18
N GLN A 50 6.16 -20.05 -2.35
CA GLN A 50 5.32 -20.76 -1.41
C GLN A 50 5.71 -20.18 -0.06
N THR A 51 4.77 -19.51 0.61
CA THR A 51 4.88 -19.38 2.05
C THR A 51 5.02 -20.83 2.45
N SER A 52 6.25 -21.28 2.65
CA SER A 52 6.52 -22.43 3.43
C SER A 52 5.85 -22.00 4.71
N ILE A 53 4.61 -22.47 4.93
CA ILE A 53 4.21 -22.77 6.29
C ILE A 53 5.31 -23.72 6.69
N VAL A 54 6.38 -23.17 7.24
CA VAL A 54 7.37 -23.91 7.98
C VAL A 54 6.50 -24.50 9.07
N LYS A 55 6.02 -25.72 8.86
CA LYS A 55 5.59 -26.59 9.94
C LYS A 55 6.87 -26.83 10.72
N LEU A 56 7.24 -25.85 11.54
CA LEU A 56 8.25 -26.01 12.56
C LEU A 56 7.57 -26.78 13.69
N GLN A 57 7.18 -28.01 13.40
CA GLN A 57 6.84 -28.97 14.42
C GLN A 57 8.10 -29.79 14.64
N ASP A 58 9.02 -29.29 15.47
CA ASP A 58 9.33 -29.98 16.72
C ASP A 58 10.40 -29.29 17.57
N SER A 59 10.10 -29.30 18.87
CA SER A 59 11.06 -29.43 19.99
C SER A 59 11.85 -28.21 20.49
N VAL A 60 11.17 -27.10 20.74
CA VAL A 60 11.36 -26.39 22.02
C VAL A 60 9.98 -25.98 22.48
N ALA A 61 9.45 -26.61 23.52
CA ALA A 61 8.29 -26.11 24.24
C ALA A 61 8.71 -24.84 25.01
N ALA A 62 9.09 -23.79 24.29
CA ALA A 62 8.94 -22.44 24.77
C ALA A 62 7.44 -22.22 24.79
N THR A 63 6.88 -22.06 25.97
CA THR A 63 5.56 -21.49 26.18
C THR A 63 5.57 -20.08 25.57
N HIS A 64 5.47 -19.98 24.25
CA HIS A 64 5.10 -18.74 23.58
C HIS A 64 3.67 -18.49 24.01
N LYS A 65 3.52 -17.71 25.07
CA LYS A 65 2.24 -17.22 25.55
C LYS A 65 1.62 -16.45 24.39
N SER A 66 0.71 -17.09 23.68
CA SER A 66 -0.05 -16.46 22.61
C SER A 66 -1.03 -15.49 23.26
N TRP A 67 -0.71 -14.21 23.23
CA TRP A 67 -1.59 -13.14 23.71
C TRP A 67 -2.41 -12.56 22.55
N ASP A 68 -3.66 -12.21 22.85
CA ASP A 68 -4.56 -11.55 21.91
C ASP A 68 -4.30 -10.04 21.92
N ILE A 69 -3.70 -9.52 20.86
CA ILE A 69 -3.39 -8.08 20.72
C ILE A 69 -4.65 -7.22 20.53
N PHE A 70 -5.80 -7.82 20.21
CA PHE A 70 -7.06 -7.12 19.96
C PHE A 70 -7.93 -6.98 21.21
N SER A 71 -7.57 -7.66 22.30
CA SER A 71 -8.25 -7.58 23.59
C SER A 71 -7.42 -6.76 24.58
N GLY A 72 -7.96 -5.63 25.04
CA GLY A 72 -7.18 -4.65 25.80
C GLY A 72 -8.02 -3.50 26.29
N GLU A 73 -7.32 -2.47 26.75
CA GLU A 73 -7.90 -1.21 27.19
C GLU A 73 -7.12 -0.03 26.58
N TRP A 74 -7.81 1.09 26.41
CA TRP A 74 -7.16 2.36 26.13
C TRP A 74 -6.66 2.95 27.43
N VAL A 75 -5.37 3.33 27.48
CA VAL A 75 -4.77 4.00 28.64
C VAL A 75 -4.13 5.32 28.22
N PRO A 76 -4.02 6.31 29.12
CA PRO A 76 -3.30 7.56 28.83
C PRO A 76 -1.84 7.30 28.42
N ASN A 77 -1.38 8.05 27.42
CA ASN A 77 0.00 8.02 26.95
C ASN A 77 0.67 9.39 27.14
N PRO A 78 1.54 9.56 28.15
CA PRO A 78 2.25 10.82 28.37
C PRO A 78 3.30 11.13 27.30
N GLU A 79 3.73 10.13 26.51
CA GLU A 79 4.73 10.28 25.44
C GLU A 79 4.11 10.71 24.10
N ALA A 80 2.79 10.71 24.00
CA ALA A 80 2.07 11.12 22.80
C ALA A 80 1.99 12.65 22.64
N PRO A 81 1.78 13.16 21.42
CA PRO A 81 1.60 12.42 20.16
C PRO A 81 2.91 12.08 19.45
N TYR A 82 2.92 10.99 18.69
CA TYR A 82 4.09 10.57 17.90
C TYR A 82 4.36 11.46 16.67
N TYR A 83 3.36 12.20 16.23
CA TYR A 83 3.46 13.22 15.18
C TYR A 83 2.35 14.26 15.37
N THR A 84 2.54 15.45 14.79
CA THR A 84 1.57 16.55 14.85
C THR A 84 1.26 17.05 13.44
N ASN A 85 0.32 17.99 13.34
CA ASN A 85 0.02 18.73 12.11
C ASN A 85 1.19 19.59 11.61
N THR A 86 2.22 19.82 12.43
CA THR A 86 3.43 20.55 12.05
C THR A 86 4.61 19.63 11.73
N THR A 87 4.67 18.44 12.33
CA THR A 87 5.76 17.47 12.05
C THR A 87 5.47 16.53 10.89
N CYS A 88 4.20 16.34 10.51
CA CYS A 88 3.83 15.52 9.36
C CYS A 88 3.19 16.34 8.23
N TRP A 89 3.81 16.29 7.05
CA TRP A 89 3.32 16.93 5.82
C TRP A 89 2.21 16.13 5.11
N ALA A 90 2.09 14.84 5.39
CA ALA A 90 1.17 13.92 4.70
C ALA A 90 -0.27 13.92 5.28
N ILE A 91 -0.52 14.68 6.36
CA ILE A 91 -1.87 14.84 6.90
C ILE A 91 -2.70 15.64 5.89
N HIS A 92 -3.71 15.00 5.30
CA HIS A 92 -4.60 15.72 4.39
C HIS A 92 -5.40 16.78 5.13
N GLU A 93 -5.71 17.86 4.42
CA GLU A 93 -6.42 19.01 4.99
C GLU A 93 -7.68 18.57 5.74
N HIS A 94 -8.58 17.83 5.12
CA HIS A 94 -9.84 17.35 5.73
C HIS A 94 -9.68 16.45 6.98
N GLN A 95 -8.47 15.99 7.30
CA GLN A 95 -8.16 15.20 8.51
C GLN A 95 -7.42 16.03 9.58
N ASN A 96 -7.05 17.27 9.28
CA ASN A 96 -6.28 18.13 10.18
C ASN A 96 -7.21 18.84 11.18
N CYS A 97 -7.69 18.09 12.18
CA CYS A 97 -8.64 18.59 13.18
C CYS A 97 -8.13 19.85 13.90
N MET A 98 -6.83 19.89 14.22
CA MET A 98 -6.21 21.02 14.93
C MET A 98 -6.22 22.28 14.08
N ARG A 99 -5.91 22.16 12.78
CA ARG A 99 -6.00 23.29 11.83
C ARG A 99 -7.42 23.81 11.67
N PHE A 100 -8.42 22.93 11.78
CA PHE A 100 -9.84 23.28 11.68
C PHE A 100 -10.51 23.60 13.02
N GLY A 101 -9.73 23.99 14.02
CA GLY A 101 -10.25 24.65 15.22
C GLY A 101 -10.71 23.69 16.33
N ARG A 102 -10.34 22.41 16.27
CA ARG A 102 -10.54 21.51 17.43
C ARG A 102 -9.67 21.97 18.61
N PRO A 103 -10.26 22.33 19.76
CA PRO A 103 -9.51 22.92 20.87
C PRO A 103 -8.92 21.88 21.84
N ASP A 104 -9.52 20.69 21.92
CA ASP A 104 -9.10 19.62 22.82
C ASP A 104 -7.97 18.77 22.20
N THR A 105 -7.00 18.36 23.03
CA THR A 105 -5.85 17.53 22.59
C THR A 105 -5.79 16.18 23.29
N ASP A 106 -6.76 15.84 24.13
CA ASP A 106 -6.67 14.61 24.92
C ASP A 106 -6.94 13.36 24.07
N PHE A 107 -7.64 13.51 22.94
CA PHE A 107 -7.91 12.41 22.01
C PHE A 107 -6.64 11.81 21.37
N ILE A 108 -5.55 12.57 21.27
CA ILE A 108 -4.26 12.08 20.73
C ILE A 108 -3.35 11.48 21.81
N LYS A 109 -3.73 11.56 23.09
CA LYS A 109 -2.92 11.10 24.24
C LYS A 109 -3.35 9.73 24.76
N TRP A 110 -3.82 8.86 23.88
CA TRP A 110 -4.23 7.49 24.22
C TRP A 110 -3.31 6.47 23.55
N LYS A 111 -3.02 5.38 24.26
CA LYS A 111 -2.38 4.19 23.70
C LYS A 111 -3.21 2.95 23.99
N TRP A 112 -3.21 2.02 23.04
CA TRP A 112 -3.81 0.71 23.22
C TRP A 112 -2.88 -0.17 24.06
N LYS A 113 -3.42 -0.80 25.10
CA LYS A 113 -2.71 -1.70 26.00
C LYS A 113 -3.41 -3.07 25.96
N PRO A 114 -2.87 -4.06 25.24
CA PRO A 114 -3.44 -5.40 25.21
C PRO A 114 -3.24 -6.12 26.55
N HIS A 115 -4.15 -7.04 26.88
CA HIS A 115 -4.07 -7.81 28.11
C HIS A 115 -2.98 -8.89 28.04
N GLY A 116 -2.10 -8.92 29.04
CA GLY A 116 -1.15 -10.01 29.28
C GLY A 116 0.12 -9.99 28.44
N CYS A 117 0.40 -8.89 27.72
CA CYS A 117 1.62 -8.61 26.97
C CYS A 117 2.00 -7.13 26.97
N GLU A 118 1.57 -6.42 28.01
CA GLU A 118 1.71 -4.98 28.16
C GLU A 118 3.15 -4.50 28.00
N ASP A 119 4.10 -5.23 28.58
CA ASP A 119 5.54 -4.94 28.56
C ASP A 119 6.21 -5.43 27.27
N ASP A 120 5.53 -6.30 26.51
CA ASP A 120 6.07 -6.96 25.32
C ASP A 120 5.65 -6.29 24.01
N LEU A 121 4.69 -5.36 24.03
CA LEU A 121 4.29 -4.58 22.85
C LEU A 121 5.17 -3.33 22.72
N PRO A 122 6.17 -3.32 21.81
CA PRO A 122 7.06 -2.18 21.67
C PRO A 122 6.32 -0.96 21.10
N VAL A 123 6.78 0.23 21.50
CA VAL A 123 6.44 1.47 20.80
C VAL A 123 6.91 1.37 19.34
N PHE A 124 6.15 1.94 18.42
CA PHE A 124 6.49 1.92 17.00
C PHE A 124 7.84 2.60 16.76
N ASP A 125 8.79 1.84 16.21
CA ASP A 125 10.11 2.33 15.81
C ASP A 125 10.15 2.49 14.27
N PRO A 126 10.17 3.74 13.76
CA PRO A 126 10.15 3.98 12.33
C PRO A 126 11.43 3.53 11.62
N LEU A 127 12.61 3.57 12.28
CA LEU A 127 13.86 3.10 11.69
C LEU A 127 13.82 1.59 11.51
N ARG A 128 13.46 0.87 12.58
CA ARG A 128 13.35 -0.59 12.53
C ARG A 128 12.32 -1.06 11.51
N PHE A 129 11.20 -0.34 11.39
CA PHE A 129 10.21 -0.61 10.36
C PHE A 129 10.81 -0.49 8.96
N LEU A 130 11.47 0.64 8.65
CA LEU A 130 12.08 0.90 7.34
C LEU A 130 13.18 -0.12 6.98
N GLU A 131 13.97 -0.55 7.96
CA GLU A 131 14.94 -1.63 7.78
C GLU A 131 14.26 -2.95 7.43
N THR A 132 13.16 -3.28 8.12
CA THR A 132 12.39 -4.51 7.89
C THR A 132 11.76 -4.54 6.49
N VAL A 133 11.31 -3.39 5.98
CA VAL A 133 10.67 -3.28 4.66
C VAL A 133 11.63 -2.87 3.55
N ARG A 134 12.94 -2.80 3.81
CA ARG A 134 13.95 -2.38 2.82
C ARG A 134 13.90 -3.27 1.57
N GLY A 135 13.84 -2.64 0.41
CA GLY A 135 13.77 -3.33 -0.88
C GLY A 135 12.43 -4.02 -1.16
N LYS A 136 11.40 -3.76 -0.35
CA LYS A 136 10.03 -4.28 -0.55
C LYS A 136 9.09 -3.13 -0.92
N THR A 137 8.05 -3.45 -1.67
CA THR A 137 6.94 -2.54 -1.94
C THR A 137 5.76 -2.93 -1.04
N MET A 138 5.19 -1.95 -0.34
CA MET A 138 3.99 -2.10 0.47
C MET A 138 2.83 -1.34 -0.17
N ALA A 139 1.66 -1.96 -0.27
CA ALA A 139 0.45 -1.34 -0.79
C ALA A 139 -0.71 -1.51 0.18
N PHE A 140 -1.50 -0.45 0.36
CA PHE A 140 -2.75 -0.47 1.13
C PHE A 140 -3.90 -0.56 0.14
N VAL A 141 -4.71 -1.63 0.22
CA VAL A 141 -5.84 -1.87 -0.68
C VAL A 141 -7.13 -1.87 0.15
N GLY A 142 -8.02 -0.93 -0.13
CA GLY A 142 -9.30 -0.83 0.54
C GLY A 142 -9.98 0.51 0.29
N ASP A 143 -10.81 0.92 1.23
CA ASP A 143 -11.60 2.15 1.17
C ASP A 143 -10.87 3.37 1.76
N SER A 144 -11.64 4.40 2.11
CA SER A 144 -11.13 5.60 2.76
C SER A 144 -10.43 5.33 4.09
N VAL A 145 -10.82 4.31 4.85
CA VAL A 145 -10.16 3.95 6.11
C VAL A 145 -8.77 3.39 5.86
N SER A 146 -8.61 2.58 4.81
CA SER A 146 -7.30 2.05 4.40
C SER A 146 -6.34 3.16 3.99
N ARG A 147 -6.84 4.19 3.30
CA ARG A 147 -6.06 5.40 2.99
C ARG A 147 -5.65 6.15 4.26
N ASN A 148 -6.54 6.28 5.25
CA ASN A 148 -6.22 6.92 6.53
C ASN A 148 -5.10 6.18 7.27
N HIS A 149 -5.10 4.84 7.26
CA HIS A 149 -4.02 4.04 7.85
C HIS A 149 -2.68 4.26 7.14
N MET A 150 -2.68 4.28 5.81
CA MET A 150 -1.49 4.56 5.00
C MET A 150 -0.89 5.94 5.34
N GLN A 151 -1.73 6.96 5.44
CA GLN A 151 -1.30 8.33 5.78
C GLN A 151 -0.74 8.43 7.20
N SER A 152 -1.38 7.76 8.16
CA SER A 152 -0.88 7.66 9.54
C SER A 152 0.51 7.01 9.59
N LEU A 153 0.72 5.91 8.84
CA LEU A 153 2.01 5.26 8.74
C LEU A 153 3.07 6.21 8.15
N ILE A 154 2.77 6.92 7.06
CA ILE A 154 3.70 7.90 6.48
C ILE A 154 4.13 8.95 7.51
N CYS A 155 3.19 9.44 8.34
CA CYS A 155 3.51 10.40 9.38
C CYS A 155 4.47 9.85 10.44
N LEU A 156 4.27 8.60 10.87
CA LEU A 156 5.18 7.93 11.78
C LEU A 156 6.58 7.76 11.16
N LEU A 157 6.65 7.39 9.89
CA LEU A 157 7.93 7.21 9.18
C LEU A 157 8.66 8.54 8.92
N SER A 158 7.92 9.61 8.65
CA SER A 158 8.48 10.94 8.38
C SER A 158 9.27 11.54 9.55
N GLN A 159 9.16 10.96 10.75
CA GLN A 159 9.97 11.38 11.90
C GLN A 159 11.47 11.09 11.73
N VAL A 160 11.84 10.15 10.86
CA VAL A 160 13.25 9.75 10.63
C VAL A 160 13.67 9.82 9.16
N THR A 161 12.75 10.12 8.24
CA THR A 161 13.01 10.27 6.80
C THR A 161 12.49 11.60 6.28
N GLN A 162 13.31 12.32 5.51
CA GLN A 162 12.83 13.46 4.73
C GLN A 162 11.85 13.02 3.64
N SER A 163 10.85 13.86 3.37
CA SER A 163 9.73 13.64 2.45
C SER A 163 10.11 13.12 1.06
N HIS A 164 11.29 13.48 0.55
CA HIS A 164 11.76 13.10 -0.79
C HIS A 164 12.24 11.65 -0.92
N ASN A 165 12.37 10.89 0.17
CA ASN A 165 12.94 9.53 0.15
C ASN A 165 11.92 8.41 0.47
N LEU A 166 10.63 8.72 0.55
CA LEU A 166 9.59 7.77 0.98
C LEU A 166 8.88 7.03 -0.17
N PHE A 167 9.19 7.35 -1.43
CA PHE A 167 8.60 6.72 -2.61
C PHE A 167 9.65 6.49 -3.70
#